data_AF-A0A415BS42-F1
#
_entry.id   AF-A0A415BS42-F1
#
_cell.length_a   1.000
_cell.length_b   1.000
_cell.length_c   1.000
_cell.angle_alpha   90.00
_cell.angle_beta   90.00
_cell.angle_gamma   90.00
#
_symmetry.space_group_name_H-M   'P 1'
#
loop_
_entity.id
_entity.type
_entity.pdbx_description
1 polymer ?
#
loop_
_entity_poly.entity_id
_entity_poly.type
_entity_poly.pdbx_seq_one_letter_code
_entity_poly.pdbx_strand_id
1 'polypeptide(L)' 'MKPLSKNEVSISQARQKKCYYYKNIVKRHLNDIKENIKSSKNDMEKDFYKGRYAVQLSVYAKALNVREKYLERFI' A
#
# COMPACT_ATOMS: atom_id res chain seq x y z
N MET A 1 -27.39 18.30 -15.26
CA MET A 1 -26.43 18.03 -14.16
C MET A 1 -26.29 19.29 -13.34
N LYS A 2 -26.50 19.25 -12.01
CA LYS A 2 -26.21 20.40 -11.14
C LYS A 2 -24.68 20.57 -11.05
N PRO A 3 -24.13 21.79 -11.15
CA PRO A 3 -22.71 22.02 -10.94
C PRO A 3 -22.37 21.73 -9.46
N LEU A 4 -21.36 20.88 -9.23
CA LEU A 4 -20.82 20.64 -7.89
C LEU A 4 -20.33 21.96 -7.28
N SER A 5 -20.63 22.20 -6.01
CA SER A 5 -20.18 23.43 -5.35
C SER A 5 -18.65 23.46 -5.26
N LYS A 6 -18.02 24.64 -5.29
CA LYS A 6 -16.55 24.81 -5.20
C LYS A 6 -15.94 24.07 -3.99
N ASN A 7 -16.71 23.91 -2.91
CA ASN A 7 -16.29 23.19 -1.70
C ASN A 7 -16.24 21.67 -1.89
N GLU A 8 -17.16 21.09 -2.66
CA GLU A 8 -17.15 19.64 -2.96
C GLU A 8 -15.99 19.27 -3.89
N VAL A 9 -15.65 20.14 -4.84
CA VAL A 9 -14.49 19.95 -5.73
C VAL A 9 -13.17 19.97 -4.94
N SER A 10 -13.01 20.92 -4.01
CA SER A 10 -11.85 21.01 -3.11
C SER A 10 -11.68 19.74 -2.24
N ILE A 11 -12.76 19.25 -1.62
CA ILE A 11 -12.73 18.03 -0.80
C ILE A 11 -12.37 16.80 -1.65
N SER A 12 -12.87 16.74 -2.90
CA SER A 12 -12.56 15.64 -3.82
C SER A 12 -11.07 15.60 -4.21
N GLN A 13 -10.44 16.76 -4.43
CA GLN A 13 -9.01 16.88 -4.72
C GLN A 13 -8.14 16.52 -3.51
N ALA A 14 -8.50 16.97 -2.31
CA ALA A 14 -7.81 16.59 -1.08
C ALA A 14 -7.87 15.05 -0.85
N ARG A 15 -9.04 14.45 -1.10
CA ARG A 15 -9.24 13.00 -1.03
C ARG A 15 -8.36 12.26 -2.04
N GLN A 16 -8.30 12.74 -3.29
CA GLN A 16 -7.42 12.17 -4.32
C GLN A 16 -5.94 12.23 -3.93
N LYS A 17 -5.47 13.37 -3.43
CA LYS A 17 -4.08 13.53 -2.94
C LYS A 17 -3.78 12.57 -1.79
N LYS A 18 -4.70 12.42 -0.84
CA LYS A 18 -4.55 11.48 0.28
C LYS A 18 -4.48 10.03 -0.20
N CYS A 19 -5.36 9.62 -1.12
CA CYS A 19 -5.32 8.28 -1.72
C CYS A 19 -4.03 8.03 -2.51
N TYR A 20 -3.55 9.02 -3.28
CA TYR A 20 -2.30 8.92 -4.02
C TYR A 20 -1.08 8.79 -3.09
N TYR A 21 -1.03 9.62 -2.05
CA TYR A 21 0.02 9.59 -1.04
C TYR A 21 0.04 8.23 -0.32
N TYR A 22 -1.12 7.75 0.12
CA TYR A 22 -1.25 6.46 0.78
C TYR A 22 -0.83 5.31 -0.14
N LYS A 23 -1.25 5.33 -1.42
CA LYS A 23 -0.82 4.37 -2.43
C LYS A 23 0.70 4.29 -2.55
N ASN A 24 1.39 5.43 -2.57
CA ASN A 24 2.84 5.47 -2.69
C ASN A 24 3.57 5.01 -1.42
N ILE A 25 3.05 5.32 -0.23
CA ILE A 25 3.60 4.81 1.03
C ILE A 25 3.48 3.29 1.10
N VAL A 26 2.30 2.75 0.80
CA VAL A 26 2.05 1.30 0.82
C VAL A 26 3.01 0.59 -0.14
N LYS A 27 3.14 1.13 -1.36
CA LYS A 27 4.09 0.62 -2.36
C LYS A 27 5.52 0.63 -1.86
N ARG A 28 5.99 1.77 -1.34
CA ARG A 28 7.37 1.91 -0.85
C ARG A 28 7.65 0.92 0.27
N HIS A 29 6.81 0.88 1.30
CA HIS A 29 7.02 -0.01 2.45
C HIS A 29 7.02 -1.49 2.07
N LEU A 30 6.08 -1.94 1.22
CA LEU A 30 6.04 -3.33 0.78
C LEU A 30 7.25 -3.68 -0.13
N ASN A 31 7.72 -2.74 -0.96
CA ASN A 31 8.94 -2.94 -1.75
C ASN A 31 10.21 -2.96 -0.88
N ASP A 32 10.31 -2.11 0.13
CA ASP A 32 11.43 -2.13 1.07
C ASP A 32 11.54 -3.50 1.77
N ILE A 33 10.39 -4.09 2.15
CA ILE A 33 10.38 -5.45 2.71
C ILE A 33 10.79 -6.49 1.67
N LYS A 34 10.34 -6.39 0.40
CA LYS A 34 10.79 -7.29 -0.68
C LYS A 34 12.30 -7.22 -0.89
N GLU A 35 12.88 -6.02 -0.85
CA GLU A 35 14.34 -5.84 -0.95
C GLU A 35 15.05 -6.48 0.24
N ASN A 36 14.54 -6.34 1.46
CA ASN A 36 15.09 -7.04 2.63
C ASN A 36 15.03 -8.58 2.50
N ILE A 37 13.96 -9.14 1.90
CA ILE A 37 13.89 -10.58 1.60
C ILE A 37 14.99 -10.99 0.61
N LYS A 38 15.26 -10.16 -0.41
CA LYS A 38 16.30 -10.44 -1.42
C LYS A 38 17.71 -10.32 -0.86
N SER A 39 17.95 -9.34 0.02
CA SER A 39 19.27 -9.07 0.61
C SER A 39 19.55 -9.87 1.90
N SER A 40 18.60 -10.71 2.34
CA SER A 40 18.72 -11.55 3.53
C SER A 40 19.96 -12.46 3.46
N LYS A 41 20.72 -12.55 4.55
CA LYS A 41 21.98 -13.29 4.60
C LYS A 41 21.80 -14.77 4.95
N ASN A 42 20.67 -15.13 5.53
CA ASN A 42 20.33 -16.49 5.93
C ASN A 42 18.81 -16.72 5.86
N ASP A 43 18.41 -17.99 5.97
CA ASP A 43 17.01 -18.39 5.84
C ASP A 43 16.14 -17.87 6.99
N MET A 44 16.69 -17.76 8.21
CA MET A 44 15.96 -17.21 9.36
C MET A 44 15.55 -15.74 9.13
N GLU A 45 16.48 -14.91 8.65
CA GLU A 45 16.25 -13.51 8.30
C GLU A 45 15.25 -13.39 7.14
N LYS A 46 15.40 -14.24 6.13
CA LYS A 46 14.49 -14.29 4.98
C LYS A 46 13.07 -14.63 5.41
N ASP A 47 12.89 -15.62 6.29
CA ASP A 47 11.59 -16.04 6.78
C ASP A 47 10.95 -14.99 7.70
N PHE A 48 11.75 -14.29 8.51
CA PHE A 48 11.30 -13.11 9.25
C PHE A 48 10.70 -12.05 8.32
N TYR A 49 11.41 -11.67 7.25
CA TYR A 49 10.90 -10.64 6.33
C TYR A 49 9.72 -11.11 5.48
N LYS A 50 9.65 -12.40 5.09
CA LYS A 50 8.46 -12.98 4.45
C LYS A 50 7.23 -12.88 5.36
N GLY A 51 7.37 -13.25 6.63
CA GLY A 51 6.30 -13.13 7.61
C GLY A 51 5.84 -11.68 7.78
N ARG A 52 6.80 -10.75 7.89
CA ARG A 52 6.53 -9.32 7.94
C ARG A 52 5.79 -8.83 6.69
N TYR A 53 6.21 -9.27 5.50
CA TYR A 53 5.57 -8.91 4.23
C TYR A 53 4.10 -9.34 4.20
N ALA A 54 3.82 -10.60 4.54
CA ALA A 54 2.46 -11.15 4.54
C ALA A 54 1.52 -10.38 5.48
N VAL A 55 1.97 -10.09 6.71
CA VAL A 55 1.18 -9.31 7.68
C VAL A 55 0.89 -7.90 7.16
N GLN A 56 1.90 -7.20 6.63
CA GLN A 56 1.73 -5.84 6.11
C GLN A 56 0.82 -5.80 4.88
N LEU A 57 0.98 -6.76 3.97
CA LEU A 57 0.13 -6.90 2.79
C LEU A 57 -1.34 -7.05 3.20
N SER A 58 -1.62 -7.92 4.19
CA SER A 58 -2.97 -8.14 4.70
C SER A 58 -3.57 -6.91 5.36
N VAL A 59 -2.79 -6.21 6.21
CA VAL A 59 -3.21 -4.96 6.86
C VAL A 59 -3.56 -3.89 5.83
N TYR A 60 -2.72 -3.71 4.81
CA TYR A 60 -2.98 -2.72 3.77
C TYR A 60 -4.14 -3.10 2.85
N ALA A 61 -4.26 -4.38 2.50
CA ALA A 61 -5.38 -4.88 1.71
C ALA A 61 -6.71 -4.63 2.41
N LYS A 62 -6.78 -4.91 3.72
CA LYS A 62 -7.94 -4.62 4.57
C LYS A 62 -8.24 -3.12 4.65
N ALA A 63 -7.22 -2.29 4.90
CA ALA A 63 -7.39 -0.84 5.01
C ALA A 63 -7.85 -0.19 3.70
N LEU A 64 -7.44 -0.75 2.56
CA LEU A 64 -7.83 -0.28 1.23
C LEU A 64 -9.10 -0.94 0.71
N ASN A 65 -9.66 -1.92 1.43
CA ASN A 65 -10.77 -2.76 1.01
C ASN A 65 -10.52 -3.41 -0.38
N VAL A 66 -9.34 -3.98 -0.56
CA VAL A 66 -8.94 -4.72 -1.77
C VAL A 66 -8.47 -6.12 -1.42
N ARG A 67 -8.51 -7.04 -2.38
CA ARG A 67 -7.91 -8.38 -2.21
C ARG A 67 -6.38 -8.27 -2.24
N GLU A 68 -5.70 -9.00 -1.36
CA GLU A 68 -4.23 -9.04 -1.26
C GLU A 68 -3.56 -9.28 -2.62
N LYS A 69 -4.03 -10.29 -3.37
CA LYS A 69 -3.55 -10.61 -4.73
C LYS A 69 -3.55 -9.42 -5.71
N TYR A 70 -4.49 -8.48 -5.54
CA TYR A 70 -4.54 -7.30 -6.40
C TYR A 70 -3.59 -6.23 -5.93
N LEU A 71 -3.47 -6.03 -4.61
CA LEU A 71 -2.50 -5.11 -4.06
C LEU A 71 -1.09 -5.55 -4.46
N GLU A 72 -0.78 -6.83 -4.28
CA GLU A 72 0.52 -7.43 -4.61
C GLU A 72 0.91 -7.26 -6.09
N ARG A 73 -0.05 -7.33 -7.02
CA ARG A 73 0.19 -7.06 -8.46
C ARG A 73 0.71 -5.65 -8.75
N PHE A 74 0.47 -4.70 -7.84
CA PHE A 74 0.93 -3.32 -7.98
C PHE A 74 2.17 -2.98 -7.14
N ILE A 75 2.74 -3.95 -6.42
CA ILE A 75 3.96 -3.82 -5.61
C ILE A 75 5.16 -4.30 -6.41
#